data_AF-A0A535NUL6-F1
#
_entry.id   AF-A0A535NUL6-F1
#
_cell.length_a   1.000
_cell.length_b   1.000
_cell.length_c   1.000
_cell.angle_alpha   90.00
_cell.angle_beta   90.00
_cell.angle_gamma   90.00
#
_symmetry.space_group_name_H-M   'P 1'
#
loop_
_entity.id
_entity.type
_entity.pdbx_description
1 polymer ?
#
loop_
_entity_poly.entity_id
_entity_poly.type
_entity_poly.pdbx_seq_one_letter_code
_entity_poly.pdbx_strand_id
1 'polypeptide(L)'
;MSSEARHFPPGPQQSRQKEINTLPSSPLSPRRGEIWDVNWSPGRGAEQQGTRPALIIQNDRGNASLSYPLTIVASMSRTERELPLHVRIAPSEENGLTDFTDVKCEQIMTIEKSRLIRRRGSISPEELSRVDVALKLSLSLLS
;
A
#
# COMPACT_ATOMS: atom_id res chain seq x y z
N MET A 1 73.96 -20.85 -0.41
CA MET A 1 73.43 -19.48 -0.56
C MET A 1 71.99 -19.59 -1.02
N SER A 2 71.14 -18.80 -0.37
CA SER A 2 69.74 -19.04 -0.07
C SER A 2 68.80 -18.61 -1.21
N SER A 3 67.67 -19.30 -1.35
CA SER A 3 66.50 -18.82 -2.10
C SER A 3 65.27 -19.00 -1.21
N GLU A 4 64.90 -17.94 -0.49
CA GLU A 4 63.69 -17.87 0.33
C GLU A 4 62.44 -17.75 -0.56
N ALA A 5 61.52 -18.71 -0.44
CA ALA A 5 60.18 -18.60 -0.99
C ALA A 5 59.35 -17.64 -0.12
N ARG A 6 58.84 -16.55 -0.71
CA ARG A 6 57.98 -15.58 -0.02
C ARG A 6 56.64 -16.23 0.34
N HIS A 7 56.38 -16.35 1.64
CA HIS A 7 55.10 -16.77 2.19
C HIS A 7 54.14 -15.57 2.15
N PHE A 8 53.04 -15.67 1.38
CA PHE A 8 51.97 -14.68 1.43
C PHE A 8 50.99 -15.03 2.56
N PRO A 9 50.55 -14.08 3.39
CA PRO A 9 49.55 -14.36 4.41
C PRO A 9 48.18 -14.61 3.77
N PRO A 10 47.29 -15.39 4.41
CA PRO A 10 45.94 -15.58 3.91
C PRO A 10 45.19 -14.24 3.94
N GLY A 11 44.48 -13.94 2.85
CA GLY A 11 43.61 -12.78 2.77
C GLY A 11 42.49 -12.81 3.81
N PRO A 12 41.86 -11.65 4.10
CA PRO A 12 40.86 -11.55 5.16
C PRO A 12 39.71 -12.53 4.90
N GLN A 13 39.46 -13.38 5.90
CA GLN A 13 38.33 -14.31 5.93
C GLN A 13 37.05 -13.49 5.77
N GLN A 14 36.31 -13.73 4.69
CA GLN A 14 34.95 -13.22 4.54
C GLN A 14 34.09 -13.80 5.66
N SER A 15 33.89 -13.00 6.71
CA SER A 15 32.76 -13.13 7.62
C SER A 15 31.48 -12.87 6.81
N ARG A 16 30.97 -13.93 6.16
CA ARG A 16 29.56 -13.99 5.75
C ARG A 16 28.73 -14.02 7.02
N GLN A 17 28.48 -12.84 7.58
CA GLN A 17 27.38 -12.63 8.49
C GLN A 17 26.14 -13.16 7.76
N LYS A 18 25.51 -14.18 8.34
CA LYS A 18 24.23 -14.73 7.89
C LYS A 18 23.23 -13.57 7.82
N GLU A 19 23.02 -13.02 6.62
CA GLU A 19 21.85 -12.19 6.38
C GLU A 19 20.63 -13.08 6.60
N ILE A 20 19.82 -12.60 7.53
CA ILE A 20 18.73 -13.30 8.13
C ILE A 20 17.69 -13.48 7.02
N ASN A 21 17.58 -14.70 6.47
CA ASN A 21 16.38 -15.13 5.78
C ASN A 21 15.24 -15.06 6.79
N THR A 22 14.62 -13.89 6.89
CA THR A 22 13.33 -13.74 7.53
C THR A 22 12.34 -14.52 6.68
N LEU A 23 11.82 -15.61 7.25
CA LEU A 23 10.62 -16.27 6.74
C LEU A 23 9.55 -15.20 6.46
N PRO A 24 8.73 -15.38 5.41
CA PRO A 24 7.83 -14.34 4.95
C PRO A 24 6.98 -13.83 6.11
N SER A 25 6.93 -12.51 6.27
CA SER A 25 5.89 -11.86 7.07
C SER A 25 4.56 -12.52 6.70
N SER A 26 3.77 -12.92 7.70
CA SER A 26 2.47 -13.55 7.47
C SER A 26 1.72 -12.81 6.36
N PRO A 27 1.09 -13.53 5.42
CA PRO A 27 0.48 -12.92 4.25
C PRO A 27 -0.45 -11.79 4.70
N LEU A 28 -0.24 -10.60 4.14
CA LEU A 28 -1.03 -9.42 4.49
C LEU A 28 -2.51 -9.70 4.21
N SER A 29 -3.35 -9.43 5.19
CA SER A 29 -4.80 -9.55 5.09
C SER A 29 -5.44 -8.19 5.36
N PRO A 30 -5.33 -7.22 4.41
CA PRO A 30 -5.94 -5.91 4.56
C PRO A 30 -7.47 -6.04 4.71
N ARG A 31 -8.11 -5.11 5.40
CA ARG A 31 -9.58 -5.05 5.49
C ARG A 31 -10.14 -3.86 4.75
N ARG A 32 -11.38 -4.01 4.26
CA ARG A 32 -12.13 -2.93 3.63
C ARG A 32 -12.24 -1.74 4.59
N GLY A 33 -12.02 -0.53 4.08
CA GLY A 33 -12.03 0.70 4.88
C GLY A 33 -10.70 1.02 5.57
N GLU A 34 -9.69 0.15 5.49
CA GLU A 34 -8.35 0.47 5.99
C GLU A 34 -7.59 1.42 5.05
N ILE A 35 -6.83 2.34 5.64
CA ILE A 35 -5.89 3.20 4.92
C ILE A 35 -4.49 2.62 5.03
N TRP A 36 -3.81 2.47 3.90
CA TRP A 36 -2.45 1.96 3.82
C TRP A 36 -1.54 2.91 3.03
N ASP A 37 -0.29 3.04 3.46
CA ASP A 37 0.78 3.54 2.61
C ASP A 37 1.07 2.50 1.52
N VAL A 38 0.97 2.90 0.25
CA VAL A 38 1.15 2.01 -0.91
C VAL A 38 2.28 2.50 -1.80
N ASN A 39 3.11 1.57 -2.28
CA ASN A 39 4.06 1.81 -3.36
C ASN A 39 3.37 1.75 -4.72
N TRP A 40 3.11 2.90 -5.31
CA TRP A 40 2.47 3.04 -6.63
C TRP A 40 3.45 2.94 -7.81
N SER A 41 4.75 2.85 -7.56
CA SER A 41 5.75 2.82 -8.63
C SER A 41 5.94 1.42 -9.24
N PRO A 42 6.25 1.32 -10.54
CA PRO A 42 6.19 2.38 -11.54
C PRO A 42 4.73 2.64 -11.97
N GLY A 43 4.35 3.90 -12.12
CA GLY A 43 3.12 4.31 -12.78
C GLY A 43 3.40 4.88 -14.17
N ARG A 44 2.37 5.00 -15.01
CA ARG A 44 2.45 5.57 -16.36
C ARG A 44 1.61 6.84 -16.47
N GLY A 45 2.17 7.89 -17.07
CA GLY A 45 1.44 9.14 -17.30
C GLY A 45 0.82 9.72 -16.03
N ALA A 46 -0.51 9.84 -16.02
CA ALA A 46 -1.29 10.40 -14.91
C ALA A 46 -1.68 9.38 -13.81
N GLU A 47 -1.24 8.12 -13.93
CA GLU A 47 -1.38 7.14 -12.85
C GLU A 47 -0.63 7.60 -11.60
N GLN A 48 -1.05 7.08 -10.44
CA GLN A 48 -0.36 7.35 -9.19
C GLN A 48 1.08 6.85 -9.22
N GLN A 49 1.98 7.58 -8.54
CA GLN A 49 3.40 7.26 -8.45
C GLN A 49 3.95 7.57 -7.06
N GLY A 50 5.04 6.89 -6.70
CA GLY A 50 5.69 7.02 -5.40
C GLY A 50 4.93 6.33 -4.26
N THR A 51 5.25 6.70 -3.03
CA THR A 51 4.58 6.17 -1.83
C THR A 51 3.49 7.11 -1.36
N ARG A 52 2.23 6.69 -1.45
CA ARG A 52 1.06 7.51 -1.12
C ARG A 52 -0.04 6.67 -0.46
N PRO A 53 -0.89 7.28 0.39
CA PRO A 53 -1.99 6.56 1.01
C PRO A 53 -3.00 6.06 -0.04
N ALA A 54 -3.60 4.92 0.25
CA ALA A 54 -4.71 4.33 -0.49
C ALA A 54 -5.73 3.76 0.50
N LEU A 55 -7.01 3.77 0.11
CA LEU A 55 -8.07 3.11 0.84
C LEU A 55 -8.31 1.72 0.27
N ILE A 56 -8.36 0.69 1.10
CA ILE A 56 -8.77 -0.66 0.70
C ILE A 56 -10.28 -0.67 0.45
N ILE A 57 -10.70 -1.00 -0.77
CA ILE A 57 -12.12 -1.01 -1.16
C ILE A 57 -12.65 -2.42 -1.50
N GLN A 58 -11.76 -3.40 -1.69
CA GLN A 58 -12.16 -4.80 -1.86
C GLN A 58 -12.82 -5.35 -0.59
N ASN A 59 -13.81 -6.25 -0.77
CA ASN A 59 -14.45 -6.96 0.33
C ASN A 59 -13.47 -7.86 1.12
N ASP A 60 -13.74 -8.06 2.41
CA ASP A 60 -12.86 -8.80 3.31
C ASP A 60 -12.67 -10.27 2.93
N ARG A 61 -13.68 -10.91 2.33
CA ARG A 61 -13.55 -12.29 1.83
C ARG A 61 -12.50 -12.39 0.73
N GLY A 62 -12.48 -11.43 -0.19
CA GLY A 62 -11.45 -11.35 -1.23
C GLY A 62 -10.06 -11.06 -0.64
N ASN A 63 -9.99 -10.15 0.32
CA ASN A 63 -8.71 -9.80 0.97
C ASN A 63 -8.12 -10.95 1.78
N ALA A 64 -8.94 -11.75 2.45
CA ALA A 64 -8.51 -12.88 3.29
C ALA A 64 -7.98 -14.08 2.48
N SER A 65 -8.11 -14.07 1.15
CA SER A 65 -7.60 -15.16 0.32
C SER A 65 -6.08 -15.27 0.39
N LEU A 66 -5.58 -16.41 0.86
CA LEU A 66 -4.15 -16.72 0.92
C LEU A 66 -3.56 -17.12 -0.44
N SER A 67 -4.39 -17.66 -1.34
CA SER A 67 -3.99 -18.07 -2.69
C SER A 67 -4.09 -16.93 -3.71
N TYR A 68 -4.69 -15.80 -3.34
CA TYR A 68 -4.85 -14.64 -4.22
C TYR A 68 -4.10 -13.43 -3.65
N PRO A 69 -2.98 -13.03 -4.27
CA PRO A 69 -2.09 -12.00 -3.73
C PRO A 69 -2.57 -10.57 -4.02
N LEU A 70 -3.74 -10.38 -4.62
CA LEU A 70 -4.23 -9.06 -5.03
C LEU A 70 -5.28 -8.49 -4.07
N THR A 71 -5.35 -7.16 -4.01
CA THR A 71 -6.44 -6.39 -3.41
C THR A 71 -6.83 -5.21 -4.32
N ILE A 72 -7.95 -4.56 -4.04
CA ILE A 72 -8.43 -3.40 -4.80
C ILE A 72 -8.42 -2.18 -3.88
N VAL A 73 -7.82 -1.11 -4.38
CA VAL A 73 -7.66 0.15 -3.65
C VAL A 73 -8.18 1.34 -4.45
N ALA A 74 -8.56 2.41 -3.74
CA ALA A 74 -8.75 3.74 -4.30
C ALA A 74 -7.62 4.67 -3.83
N SER A 75 -7.10 5.52 -4.71
CA SER A 75 -6.04 6.46 -4.34
C SER A 75 -6.55 7.58 -3.43
N MET A 76 -5.65 8.21 -2.69
CA MET A 76 -5.97 9.31 -1.79
C MET A 76 -5.10 10.54 -2.05
N SER A 77 -5.66 11.74 -1.90
CA SER A 77 -4.97 13.02 -2.15
C SER A 77 -5.36 14.09 -1.13
N ARG A 78 -4.39 14.88 -0.64
CA ARG A 78 -4.65 16.06 0.19
C ARG A 78 -5.12 17.27 -0.61
N THR A 79 -4.95 17.25 -1.93
CA THR A 79 -5.38 18.34 -2.80
C THR A 79 -6.90 18.29 -2.93
N GLU A 80 -7.55 19.30 -2.34
CA GLU A 80 -8.98 19.53 -2.48
C GLU A 80 -9.38 19.74 -3.93
N ARG A 81 -10.33 18.94 -4.40
CA ARG A 81 -11.05 19.21 -5.63
C ARG A 81 -12.51 18.84 -5.44
N GLU A 82 -13.40 19.73 -5.85
CA GLU A 82 -14.83 19.48 -5.85
C GLU A 82 -15.20 18.58 -7.04
N LEU A 83 -15.17 17.28 -6.81
CA LEU A 83 -15.69 16.27 -7.73
C LEU A 83 -16.67 15.37 -6.97
N PRO A 84 -17.84 15.02 -7.54
CA PRO A 84 -18.78 14.11 -6.89
C PRO A 84 -18.21 12.72 -6.54
N LEU A 85 -17.09 12.35 -7.16
CA LEU A 85 -16.37 11.09 -6.96
C LEU A 85 -15.32 11.18 -5.85
N HIS A 86 -15.09 12.36 -5.29
CA HIS A 86 -14.17 12.58 -4.18
C HIS A 86 -14.93 12.52 -2.86
N VAL A 87 -14.42 11.72 -1.93
CA VAL A 87 -14.95 11.66 -0.56
C VAL A 87 -13.92 12.23 0.39
N ARG A 88 -14.20 13.42 0.91
CA ARG A 88 -13.36 14.11 1.90
C ARG A 88 -13.42 13.39 3.24
N ILE A 89 -12.25 13.01 3.75
CA ILE A 89 -12.00 12.37 5.04
C ILE A 89 -11.26 13.36 5.95
N ALA A 90 -11.75 13.54 7.17
CA ALA A 90 -11.10 14.37 8.18
C ALA A 90 -9.99 13.57 8.89
N PRO A 91 -8.88 14.19 9.32
CA PRO A 91 -7.86 13.49 10.07
C PRO A 91 -8.37 13.04 11.45
N SER A 92 -8.06 11.81 11.84
CA SER A 92 -8.34 11.28 13.18
C SER A 92 -7.22 10.34 13.63
N GLU A 93 -7.14 10.08 14.94
CA GLU A 93 -6.20 9.09 15.48
C GLU A 93 -6.48 7.68 14.92
N GLU A 94 -7.76 7.36 14.68
CA GLU A 94 -8.21 6.06 14.19
C GLU A 94 -7.83 5.79 12.73
N ASN A 95 -7.85 6.84 11.89
CA ASN A 95 -7.52 6.73 10.47
C ASN A 95 -6.04 7.03 10.16
N GLY A 96 -5.31 7.66 11.10
CA GLY A 96 -3.89 7.94 10.98
C GLY A 96 -3.55 8.97 9.90
N LEU A 97 -4.52 9.77 9.46
CA LEU A 97 -4.30 10.91 8.59
C LEU A 97 -3.89 12.14 9.42
N THR A 98 -3.05 12.99 8.84
CA THR A 98 -2.56 14.22 9.48
C THR A 98 -3.20 15.48 8.90
N ASP A 99 -4.01 15.33 7.86
CA ASP A 99 -4.64 16.40 7.12
C ASP A 99 -5.88 15.85 6.41
N PHE A 100 -6.79 16.75 6.04
CA PHE A 100 -7.92 16.43 5.20
C PHE A 100 -7.45 15.76 3.92
N THR A 101 -8.07 14.62 3.59
CA THR A 101 -7.65 13.81 2.45
C THR A 101 -8.87 13.30 1.70
N ASP A 102 -8.89 13.50 0.40
CA ASP A 102 -9.92 12.98 -0.50
C ASP A 102 -9.60 11.54 -0.90
N VAL A 103 -10.56 10.64 -0.75
CA VAL A 103 -10.58 9.34 -1.44
C VAL A 103 -11.10 9.57 -2.87
N LYS A 104 -10.32 9.16 -3.86
CA LYS A 104 -10.59 9.39 -5.28
C LYS A 104 -11.23 8.17 -5.92
N CYS A 105 -12.56 8.11 -5.95
CA CYS A 105 -13.30 6.91 -6.36
C CYS A 105 -13.27 6.64 -7.88
N GLU A 106 -12.70 7.55 -8.67
CA GLU A 106 -12.38 7.36 -10.10
C GLU A 106 -10.98 6.76 -10.33
N GLN A 107 -10.12 6.77 -9.30
CA GLN A 107 -8.76 6.22 -9.38
C GLN A 107 -8.64 4.91 -8.60
N ILE A 108 -9.29 3.88 -9.14
CA ILE A 108 -9.31 2.52 -8.60
C ILE A 108 -8.22 1.66 -9.26
N MET A 109 -7.51 0.85 -8.48
CA MET A 109 -6.53 -0.09 -9.00
C MET A 109 -6.53 -1.41 -8.25
N THR A 110 -6.38 -2.51 -8.99
CA THR A 110 -6.01 -3.81 -8.41
C THR A 110 -4.50 -3.86 -8.24
N ILE A 111 -4.03 -4.14 -7.02
CA ILE A 111 -2.62 -4.15 -6.67
C ILE A 111 -2.20 -5.45 -6.00
N GLU A 112 -0.94 -5.82 -6.18
CA GLU A 112 -0.25 -6.80 -5.34
C GLU A 112 -0.26 -6.35 -3.87
N LYS A 113 -0.65 -7.23 -2.95
CA LYS A 113 -0.64 -7.00 -1.51
C LYS A 113 0.77 -6.64 -1.02
N SER A 114 1.81 -7.13 -1.68
CA SER A 114 3.21 -6.75 -1.42
C SER A 114 3.53 -5.27 -1.64
N ARG A 115 2.66 -4.50 -2.32
CA ARG A 115 2.77 -3.04 -2.46
C ARG A 115 2.30 -2.27 -1.22
N LEU A 116 1.58 -2.94 -0.30
CA LEU A 116 1.16 -2.35 0.97
C LEU A 116 2.37 -2.28 1.91
N ILE A 117 2.73 -1.06 2.33
CA ILE A 117 3.92 -0.81 3.16
C ILE A 117 3.54 -0.78 4.63
N ARG A 118 2.58 0.08 5.00
CA ARG A 118 2.21 0.31 6.39
C ARG A 118 0.73 0.66 6.51
N ARG A 119 0.03 -0.01 7.43
CA ARG A 119 -1.33 0.36 7.82
C ARG A 119 -1.29 1.69 8.58
N ARG A 120 -2.10 2.66 8.15
CA ARG A 120 -2.28 3.93 8.88
C ARG A 120 -3.40 3.82 9.92
N GLY A 121 -4.52 3.22 9.53
CA GLY A 121 -5.74 3.25 10.30
C GLY A 121 -6.93 2.77 9.47
N SER A 122 -8.14 3.17 9.85
CA SER A 122 -9.37 2.91 9.10
C SER A 122 -10.31 4.12 9.17
N ILE A 123 -11.08 4.32 8.10
CA ILE A 123 -12.16 5.31 8.07
C ILE A 123 -13.39 4.82 8.84
N SER A 124 -14.26 5.73 9.25
CA SER A 124 -15.49 5.36 9.97
C SER A 124 -16.50 4.63 9.04
N PRO A 125 -17.48 3.91 9.61
CA PRO A 125 -18.56 3.30 8.82
C PRO A 125 -19.36 4.32 7.97
N GLU A 126 -19.60 5.52 8.50
CA GLU A 126 -20.30 6.59 7.80
C GLU A 126 -19.48 7.12 6.62
N GLU A 127 -18.17 7.28 6.81
CA GLU A 127 -17.24 7.64 5.74
C GLU A 127 -17.19 6.56 4.65
N LEU A 128 -17.13 5.28 5.06
CA LEU A 128 -17.15 4.15 4.13
C LEU A 128 -18.46 4.08 3.33
N SER A 129 -19.60 4.41 3.95
CA SER A 129 -20.87 4.49 3.23
C SER A 129 -20.88 5.61 2.18
N ARG A 130 -20.23 6.75 2.44
CA ARG A 130 -20.06 7.81 1.43
C ARG A 130 -19.17 7.35 0.28
N VAL A 131 -18.10 6.62 0.59
CA VAL A 131 -17.23 5.96 -0.41
C VAL A 131 -18.03 4.98 -1.27
N ASP A 132 -18.93 4.18 -0.68
CA ASP A 132 -19.76 3.24 -1.43
C ASP A 132 -20.67 3.93 -2.45
N VAL A 133 -21.27 5.06 -2.09
CA VAL A 133 -22.06 5.87 -3.02
C VAL A 133 -21.20 6.43 -4.14
N ALA A 134 -20.03 7.00 -3.82
CA ALA A 134 -19.10 7.55 -4.81
C ALA A 134 -18.54 6.48 -5.75
N LEU A 135 -18.25 5.27 -5.25
CA LEU A 135 -17.84 4.11 -6.07
C LEU A 135 -18.97 3.67 -7.02
N LYS A 136 -20.21 3.59 -6.53
CA LYS A 136 -21.37 3.28 -7.39
C LYS A 136 -21.55 4.34 -8.48
N LEU A 137 -21.40 5.62 -8.14
CA LEU A 137 -21.49 6.71 -9.11
C LEU A 137 -20.37 6.61 -10.16
N SER A 138 -19.12 6.39 -9.72
CA SER A 138 -17.94 6.22 -10.58
C SER A 138 -18.12 5.10 -11.61
N LEU A 139 -18.75 4.00 -11.19
CA LEU A 139 -18.93 2.79 -12.00
C LEU A 139 -20.31 2.69 -12.67
N SER A 140 -21.17 3.71 -12.56
CA SER A 140 -22.54 3.71 -13.08
C SER A 140 -23.40 2.53 -12.55
N LEU A 141 -23.32 2.28 -11.25
CA LEU A 141 -24.03 1.21 -10.53
C LEU A 141 -25.10 1.73 -9.57
N LEU A 142 -25.54 2.97 -9.75
CA LEU A 142 -26.71 3.50 -9.04
C LEU A 142 -27.98 2.89 -9.66
N SER A 143 -28.81 2.29 -8.81
CA SER A 143 -30.11 1.71 -9.16
C SER A 143 -31.24 2.69 -8.92
#